data_AF-A0A520BU75-F1
#
_entry.id   AF-A0A520BU75-F1
#
_cell.length_a   1.000
_cell.length_b   1.000
_cell.length_c   1.000
_cell.angle_alpha   90.00
_cell.angle_beta   90.00
_cell.angle_gamma   90.00
#
_symmetry.space_group_name_H-M   'P 1'
#
loop_
_entity.id
_entity.type
_entity.pdbx_description
1 polymer ?
#
loop_
_entity_poly.entity_id
_entity_poly.type
_entity_poly.pdbx_seq_one_letter_code
_entity_poly.pdbx_strand_id
1 'polypeptide(L)'
;MNGEKLIPKNVSSEFSKLDFSDIWLKAKETDVYGVIGQDNRRIRIKILKVTKSKTNPLQYLVRGKSNVKNNVCDFNGQITIQNIQKSERKIFGVDNEFKELSKTQGLLIAVYEFYENKSQKHAGAFKGTLKTKWYLNEKDKILYDDLNAHSDGFFNNAFVGYWKGYNSQFKKKCNWGDFR
;
A
#
# COMPACT_ATOMS: atom_id res chain seq x y z
N MET A 1 -17.88 3.06 -10.79
CA MET A 1 -17.43 3.66 -9.51
C MET A 1 -18.67 4.01 -8.69
N ASN A 2 -19.29 3.04 -8.01
CA ASN A 2 -20.38 3.31 -7.08
C ASN A 2 -19.89 3.08 -5.65
N GLY A 3 -20.09 4.04 -4.76
CA GLY A 3 -20.51 3.72 -3.39
C GLY A 3 -19.71 4.24 -2.21
N GLU A 4 -18.38 4.39 -2.28
CA GLU A 4 -17.60 4.77 -1.10
C GLU A 4 -17.40 6.28 -1.01
N LYS A 5 -18.24 6.95 -0.23
CA LYS A 5 -18.07 8.36 0.11
C LYS A 5 -17.10 8.49 1.28
N LEU A 6 -16.06 9.29 1.09
CA LEU A 6 -15.07 9.60 2.12
C LEU A 6 -15.36 10.96 2.73
N ILE A 7 -15.24 11.05 4.05
CA ILE A 7 -15.28 12.34 4.73
C ILE A 7 -14.02 13.12 4.28
N PRO A 8 -14.13 14.35 3.74
CA PRO A 8 -13.01 15.10 3.17
C PRO A 8 -11.99 15.63 4.20
N LYS A 9 -12.09 15.18 5.46
CA LYS A 9 -11.24 15.59 6.59
C LYS A 9 -10.05 14.65 6.73
N ASN A 10 -8.85 15.23 6.84
CA ASN A 10 -7.66 14.49 7.26
C ASN A 10 -7.70 14.25 8.78
N VAL A 11 -7.71 12.98 9.17
CA VAL A 11 -7.74 12.53 10.57
C VAL A 11 -6.47 11.80 10.98
N SER A 12 -5.36 11.98 10.27
CA SER A 12 -4.10 11.28 10.54
C SER A 12 -3.59 11.40 11.98
N SER A 13 -3.83 12.53 12.64
CA SER A 13 -3.48 12.75 14.05
C SER A 13 -4.24 11.81 15.00
N GLU A 14 -5.51 11.53 14.72
CA GLU A 14 -6.36 10.61 15.51
C GLU A 14 -5.81 9.18 15.47
N PHE A 15 -5.20 8.78 14.35
CA PHE A 15 -4.66 7.43 14.12
C PHE A 15 -3.15 7.32 14.36
N SER A 16 -2.50 8.41 14.77
CA SER A 16 -1.03 8.47 14.93
C SER A 16 -0.46 7.43 15.90
N LYS A 17 -1.24 6.98 16.89
CA LYS A 17 -0.82 5.95 17.85
C LYS A 17 -0.96 4.52 17.31
N LEU A 18 -1.83 4.30 16.34
CA LEU A 18 -2.12 2.97 15.79
C LEU A 18 -1.09 2.53 14.75
N ASP A 19 -0.89 1.22 14.60
CA ASP A 19 0.12 0.66 13.69
C ASP A 19 -0.53 0.08 12.43
N PHE A 20 -0.14 0.61 11.27
CA PHE A 20 -0.63 0.19 9.95
C PHE A 20 0.28 -0.87 9.30
N SER A 21 1.39 -1.28 9.93
CA SER A 21 2.42 -2.13 9.31
C SER A 21 1.86 -3.44 8.75
N ASP A 22 0.96 -4.09 9.49
CA ASP A 22 0.42 -5.41 9.14
C ASP A 22 -0.36 -5.41 7.81
N ILE A 23 -1.01 -4.30 7.45
CA ILE A 23 -1.88 -4.25 6.27
C ILE A 23 -1.09 -4.29 4.96
N TRP A 24 0.18 -3.85 4.98
CA TRP A 24 1.07 -3.92 3.81
C TRP A 24 1.87 -5.23 3.73
N LEU A 25 1.68 -6.12 4.71
CA LEU A 25 2.27 -7.46 4.76
C LEU A 25 1.24 -8.56 4.45
N LYS A 26 -0.02 -8.20 4.25
CA LYS A 26 -1.14 -9.14 4.10
C LYS A 26 -1.06 -9.95 2.81
N ALA A 27 -0.77 -9.30 1.68
CA ALA A 27 -0.80 -9.95 0.38
C ALA A 27 0.36 -10.96 0.23
N LYS A 28 0.03 -12.15 -0.28
CA LYS A 28 1.06 -13.09 -0.73
C LYS A 28 1.68 -12.55 -2.01
N GLU A 29 2.91 -12.96 -2.31
CA GLU A 29 3.61 -12.53 -3.53
C GLU A 29 2.86 -12.90 -4.82
N THR A 30 2.13 -14.02 -4.82
CA THR A 30 1.25 -14.44 -5.93
C THR A 30 0.09 -13.48 -6.16
N ASP A 31 -0.27 -12.73 -5.14
CA ASP A 31 -1.45 -11.87 -5.08
C ASP A 31 -1.05 -10.40 -5.23
N VAL A 32 0.17 -10.10 -5.69
CA VAL A 32 0.61 -8.73 -6.02
C VAL A 32 0.85 -8.63 -7.52
N TYR A 33 0.17 -7.69 -8.17
CA TYR A 33 0.23 -7.50 -9.61
C TYR A 33 0.80 -6.14 -9.97
N GLY A 34 1.88 -6.12 -10.77
CA GLY A 34 2.50 -4.88 -11.23
C GLY A 34 2.97 -4.87 -12.67
N VAL A 35 3.08 -3.65 -13.20
CA VAL A 35 3.61 -3.32 -14.53
C VAL A 35 4.66 -2.22 -14.43
N ILE A 36 5.71 -2.30 -15.26
CA ILE A 36 6.79 -1.31 -15.34
C ILE A 36 7.17 -1.00 -16.79
N GLY A 37 7.40 0.28 -17.09
CA GLY A 37 7.83 0.75 -18.41
C GLY A 37 6.69 0.92 -19.41
N GLN A 38 7.01 1.47 -20.58
CA GLN A 38 6.05 1.66 -21.68
C GLN A 38 5.67 0.34 -22.36
N ASP A 39 6.54 -0.66 -22.26
CA ASP A 39 6.30 -2.01 -22.79
C ASP A 39 5.56 -2.92 -21.78
N ASN A 40 5.00 -2.33 -20.72
CA ASN A 40 4.14 -3.00 -19.73
C ASN A 40 4.74 -4.30 -19.19
N ARG A 41 6.05 -4.31 -18.92
CA ARG A 41 6.72 -5.50 -18.37
C ARG A 41 6.15 -5.84 -17.02
N ARG A 42 6.03 -7.14 -16.73
CA ARG A 42 5.71 -7.62 -15.39
C ARG A 42 6.79 -7.19 -14.40
N ILE A 43 6.34 -6.60 -13.29
CA ILE A 43 7.14 -6.44 -12.08
C ILE A 43 6.48 -7.21 -10.94
N ARG A 44 7.28 -7.89 -10.13
CA ARG A 44 6.86 -8.48 -8.86
C ARG A 44 7.50 -7.70 -7.73
N ILE A 45 6.72 -7.39 -6.71
CA ILE A 45 7.18 -6.70 -5.49
C ILE A 45 6.79 -7.58 -4.31
N LYS A 46 7.73 -7.79 -3.40
CA LYS A 46 7.50 -8.48 -2.13
C LYS A 46 7.98 -7.61 -1.00
N ILE A 47 7.05 -7.11 -0.19
CA ILE A 47 7.41 -6.46 1.07
C ILE A 47 7.69 -7.57 2.10
N LEU A 48 8.87 -7.52 2.70
CA LEU A 48 9.34 -8.51 3.66
C LEU A 48 9.18 -8.04 5.11
N LYS A 49 9.33 -6.73 5.34
CA LYS A 49 9.22 -6.14 6.65
C LYS A 49 8.73 -4.72 6.55
N VAL A 50 7.82 -4.37 7.43
CA VAL A 50 7.42 -3.00 7.71
C VAL A 50 7.61 -2.75 9.20
N THR A 51 8.10 -1.58 9.56
CA THR A 51 8.24 -1.17 10.97
C THR A 51 7.90 0.29 11.10
N LYS A 52 6.93 0.60 11.96
CA LYS A 52 6.59 1.98 12.31
C LYS A 52 7.80 2.71 12.90
N SER A 53 8.03 3.93 12.45
CA SER A 53 9.13 4.76 12.94
C SER A 53 8.90 5.18 14.39
N LYS A 54 9.95 5.15 15.20
CA LYS A 54 9.93 5.60 16.60
C LYS A 54 9.90 7.13 16.74
N THR A 55 10.33 7.86 15.72
CA THR A 55 10.48 9.32 15.74
C THR A 55 9.40 10.03 14.95
N ASN A 56 8.81 9.38 13.94
CA ASN A 56 7.72 9.93 13.15
C ASN A 56 6.55 8.91 13.09
N PRO A 57 5.44 9.13 13.80
CA PRO A 57 4.33 8.17 13.88
C PRO A 57 3.61 7.93 12.54
N LEU A 58 3.81 8.79 11.54
CA LEU A 58 3.22 8.66 10.20
C LEU A 58 4.19 8.02 9.20
N GLN A 59 5.40 7.67 9.61
CA GLN A 59 6.42 7.07 8.76
C GLN A 59 6.65 5.60 9.13
N TYR A 60 6.86 4.79 8.10
CA TYR A 60 7.11 3.36 8.21
C TYR A 60 8.34 3.01 7.40
N LEU A 61 9.27 2.28 8.00
CA LEU A 61 10.45 1.75 7.35
C LEU A 61 10.11 0.42 6.69
N VAL A 62 10.49 0.27 5.44
CA VAL A 62 10.11 -0.86 4.59
C VAL A 62 11.36 -1.56 4.07
N ARG A 63 11.34 -2.89 4.09
CA ARG A 63 12.31 -3.75 3.39
C ARG A 63 11.57 -4.73 2.50
N GLY A 64 12.12 -5.00 1.33
CA GLY A 64 11.50 -5.92 0.38
C GLY A 64 12.40 -6.30 -0.78
N LYS A 65 11.81 -6.96 -1.77
CA LYS A 65 12.47 -7.36 -3.02
C LYS A 65 11.62 -7.00 -4.22
N SER A 66 12.26 -6.61 -5.31
CA SER A 66 11.65 -6.42 -6.63
C SER A 66 12.15 -7.50 -7.58
N ASN A 67 11.39 -7.79 -8.63
CA ASN A 67 11.82 -8.65 -9.73
C ASN A 67 11.28 -8.15 -11.07
N VAL A 68 12.17 -7.89 -12.02
CA VAL A 68 11.85 -7.61 -13.43
C VAL A 68 12.72 -8.49 -14.31
N LYS A 69 12.11 -9.31 -15.20
CA LYS A 69 12.84 -10.23 -16.10
C LYS A 69 13.88 -11.11 -15.36
N ASN A 70 13.53 -11.64 -14.20
CA ASN A 70 14.41 -12.45 -13.33
C ASN A 70 15.58 -11.69 -12.69
N ASN A 71 15.67 -10.37 -12.86
CA ASN A 71 16.58 -9.53 -12.09
C ASN A 71 15.94 -9.17 -10.75
N VAL A 72 16.39 -9.84 -9.68
CA VAL A 72 15.91 -9.60 -8.32
C VAL A 72 16.80 -8.57 -7.64
N CYS A 73 16.19 -7.52 -7.09
CA CYS A 73 16.89 -6.54 -6.26
C CYS A 73 16.25 -6.46 -4.88
N ASP A 74 17.08 -6.37 -3.84
CA ASP A 74 16.63 -6.02 -2.50
C ASP A 74 16.41 -4.50 -2.46
N PHE A 75 15.38 -4.04 -1.76
CA PHE A 75 15.14 -2.63 -1.52
C PHE A 75 14.91 -2.31 -0.05
N ASN A 76 15.30 -1.10 0.34
CA ASN A 76 14.94 -0.47 1.60
C ASN A 76 14.28 0.87 1.32
N GLY A 77 13.42 1.35 2.20
CA GLY A 77 12.83 2.66 2.05
C GLY A 77 11.77 2.96 3.07
N GLN A 78 10.82 3.80 2.69
CA GLN A 78 9.79 4.26 3.59
C GLN A 78 8.44 4.48 2.92
N ILE A 79 7.39 4.36 3.73
CA ILE A 79 6.04 4.86 3.43
C ILE A 79 5.76 5.98 4.43
N THR A 80 5.32 7.14 3.95
CA THR A 80 4.93 8.28 4.78
C THR A 80 3.47 8.62 4.53
N ILE A 81 2.64 8.39 5.53
CA ILE A 81 1.20 8.72 5.51
C ILE A 81 1.05 10.23 5.36
N GLN A 82 0.25 10.64 4.37
CA GLN A 82 -0.09 12.04 4.12
C GLN A 82 -1.51 12.36 4.60
N ASN A 83 -2.43 11.42 4.39
CA ASN A 83 -3.84 11.61 4.69
C ASN A 83 -4.47 10.31 5.16
N ILE A 84 -5.34 10.41 6.15
CA ILE A 84 -6.26 9.34 6.54
C ILE A 84 -7.66 9.95 6.52
N GLN A 85 -8.57 9.30 5.81
CA GLN A 85 -9.97 9.72 5.71
C GLN A 85 -10.85 8.57 6.15
N LYS A 86 -11.90 8.87 6.93
CA LYS A 86 -12.92 7.87 7.29
C LYS A 86 -13.96 7.77 6.17
N SER A 87 -14.51 6.58 5.98
CA SER A 87 -15.67 6.39 5.11
C SER A 87 -16.93 6.91 5.81
N GLU A 88 -17.82 7.56 5.06
CA GLU A 88 -19.12 8.06 5.56
C GLU A 88 -20.05 6.92 5.95
N ARG A 89 -19.89 5.77 5.30
CA ARG A 89 -20.66 4.55 5.54
C ARG A 89 -19.72 3.46 5.99
N LYS A 90 -20.14 2.71 7.01
CA LYS A 90 -19.51 1.43 7.34
C LYS A 90 -20.02 0.38 6.36
N ILE A 91 -19.11 -0.41 5.83
CA ILE A 91 -19.40 -1.52 4.93
C ILE A 91 -19.24 -2.79 5.76
N PHE A 92 -20.24 -3.67 5.68
CA PHE A 92 -20.34 -4.82 6.57
C PHE A 92 -20.47 -6.14 5.81
N GLY A 93 -19.94 -6.21 4.58
CA GLY A 93 -20.11 -7.38 3.72
C GLY A 93 -21.55 -7.55 3.22
N VAL A 94 -21.87 -8.74 2.73
CA VAL A 94 -23.22 -9.09 2.26
C VAL A 94 -24.12 -9.30 3.48
N ASP A 95 -25.35 -8.79 3.45
CA ASP A 95 -26.34 -8.91 4.55
C ASP A 95 -25.86 -8.44 5.94
N ASN A 96 -24.87 -7.55 5.99
CA ASN A 96 -24.25 -7.03 7.23
C ASN A 96 -23.53 -8.08 8.09
N GLU A 97 -23.02 -9.15 7.49
CA GLU A 97 -22.25 -10.21 8.15
C GLU A 97 -21.09 -9.70 9.04
N PHE A 98 -20.51 -8.54 8.73
CA PHE A 98 -19.37 -7.96 9.45
C PHE A 98 -19.71 -6.74 10.33
N LYS A 99 -21.00 -6.54 10.67
CA LYS A 99 -21.47 -5.35 11.41
C LYS A 99 -20.76 -5.11 12.73
N GLU A 100 -20.39 -6.18 13.42
CA GLU A 100 -19.76 -6.13 14.74
C GLU A 100 -18.22 -6.17 14.69
N LEU A 101 -17.62 -6.25 13.48
CA LEU A 101 -16.17 -6.37 13.34
C LEU A 101 -15.43 -5.03 13.24
N SER A 102 -16.12 -3.94 12.88
CA SER A 102 -15.48 -2.65 12.57
C SER A 102 -16.04 -1.44 13.35
N LYS A 103 -15.15 -0.79 14.13
CA LYS A 103 -15.39 0.51 14.76
C LYS A 103 -15.51 1.61 13.73
N THR A 104 -14.62 1.61 12.74
CA THR A 104 -14.60 2.56 11.62
C THR A 104 -13.73 1.99 10.50
N GLN A 105 -13.83 2.57 9.30
CA GLN A 105 -13.05 2.19 8.13
C GLN A 105 -12.73 3.43 7.31
N GLY A 106 -11.82 3.30 6.35
CA GLY A 106 -11.42 4.44 5.56
C GLY A 106 -10.36 4.18 4.53
N LEU A 107 -9.88 5.29 3.98
CA LEU A 107 -8.80 5.34 3.00
C LEU A 107 -7.59 6.04 3.59
N LEU A 108 -6.44 5.37 3.50
CA LEU A 108 -5.13 5.93 3.77
C LEU A 108 -4.48 6.30 2.44
N ILE A 109 -3.90 7.51 2.38
CA ILE A 109 -3.09 7.99 1.26
C ILE A 109 -1.68 8.29 1.80
N ALA A 110 -0.69 7.70 1.17
CA ALA A 110 0.71 7.86 1.52
C ALA A 110 1.57 8.14 0.29
N VAL A 111 2.78 8.62 0.54
CA VAL A 111 3.88 8.60 -0.42
C VAL A 111 4.84 7.49 -0.05
N TYR A 112 5.44 6.84 -1.05
CA TYR A 112 6.44 5.82 -0.81
C TYR A 112 7.72 6.13 -1.59
N GLU A 113 8.84 5.74 -1.01
CA GLU A 113 10.16 5.82 -1.63
C GLU A 113 10.95 4.56 -1.28
N PHE A 114 11.24 3.72 -2.27
CA PHE A 114 12.01 2.49 -2.11
C PHE A 114 13.27 2.56 -2.96
N TYR A 115 14.39 2.16 -2.38
CA TYR A 115 15.72 2.26 -2.95
C TYR A 115 16.31 0.85 -3.04
N GLU A 116 16.49 0.37 -4.26
CA GLU A 116 17.15 -0.92 -4.50
C GLU A 116 18.63 -0.84 -4.12
N ASN A 117 19.25 -1.97 -3.78
CA ASN A 117 20.66 -2.00 -3.45
C ASN A 117 21.51 -1.59 -4.67
N LYS A 118 22.28 -0.51 -4.53
CA LYS A 118 23.13 0.04 -5.59
C LYS A 118 24.19 -0.94 -6.11
N SER A 119 24.57 -1.96 -5.32
CA SER A 119 25.52 -2.98 -5.76
C SER A 119 24.90 -4.03 -6.69
N GLN A 120 23.58 -4.08 -6.81
CA GLN A 120 22.88 -5.04 -7.66
C GLN A 120 22.70 -4.49 -9.09
N LYS A 121 22.71 -5.40 -10.07
CA LYS A 121 22.57 -5.03 -11.48
C LYS A 121 21.20 -4.42 -11.74
N HIS A 122 21.20 -3.39 -12.60
CA HIS A 122 19.98 -2.68 -13.01
C HIS A 122 19.13 -2.15 -11.85
N ALA A 123 19.78 -1.76 -10.74
CA ALA A 123 19.12 -1.17 -9.59
C ALA A 123 18.68 0.28 -9.84
N GLY A 124 17.64 0.70 -9.11
CA GLY A 124 17.07 2.03 -9.13
C GLY A 124 16.23 2.32 -7.89
N ALA A 125 15.39 3.34 -8.01
CA ALA A 125 14.48 3.75 -6.95
C ALA A 125 13.04 3.82 -7.45
N PHE A 126 12.12 3.33 -6.64
CA PHE A 126 10.67 3.49 -6.81
C PHE A 126 10.19 4.69 -6.00
N LYS A 127 9.37 5.55 -6.61
CA LYS A 127 8.69 6.64 -5.91
C LYS A 127 7.27 6.82 -6.43
N GLY A 128 6.33 7.11 -5.54
CA GLY A 128 4.94 7.30 -5.94
C GLY A 128 4.00 7.51 -4.76
N THR A 129 2.71 7.28 -5.03
CA THR A 129 1.63 7.33 -4.06
C THR A 129 1.06 5.94 -3.79
N LEU A 130 0.63 5.73 -2.56
CA LEU A 130 -0.02 4.52 -2.09
C LEU A 130 -1.42 4.87 -1.59
N LYS A 131 -2.41 4.10 -2.03
CA LYS A 131 -3.76 4.09 -1.48
C LYS A 131 -4.05 2.74 -0.83
N THR A 132 -4.46 2.77 0.43
CA THR A 132 -4.78 1.56 1.21
C THR A 132 -6.13 1.72 1.88
N LYS A 133 -7.01 0.74 1.72
CA LYS A 133 -8.25 0.64 2.49
C LYS A 133 -7.99 -0.11 3.79
N TRP A 134 -8.57 0.38 4.87
CA TRP A 134 -8.35 -0.15 6.20
C TRP A 134 -9.64 -0.09 7.01
N TYR A 135 -9.77 -1.00 7.97
CA TYR A 135 -10.74 -0.85 9.05
C TYR A 135 -10.07 -1.01 10.42
N LEU A 136 -10.66 -0.35 11.41
CA LEU A 136 -10.31 -0.47 12.82
C LEU A 136 -11.30 -1.44 13.47
N ASN A 137 -10.81 -2.50 14.09
CA ASN A 137 -11.68 -3.44 14.79
C ASN A 137 -11.94 -3.03 16.24
N GLU A 138 -12.81 -3.78 16.93
CA GLU A 138 -13.17 -3.51 18.33
C GLU A 138 -11.99 -3.56 19.31
N LYS A 139 -10.88 -4.22 18.94
CA LYS A 139 -9.65 -4.31 19.73
C LYS A 139 -8.64 -3.21 19.42
N ASP A 140 -9.06 -2.15 18.73
CA ASP A 140 -8.22 -1.03 18.28
C ASP A 140 -7.03 -1.48 17.40
N LYS A 141 -7.20 -2.56 16.64
CA LYS A 141 -6.22 -3.01 15.64
C LYS A 141 -6.64 -2.56 14.25
N ILE A 142 -5.69 -1.96 13.52
CA ILE A 142 -5.84 -1.66 12.09
C ILE A 142 -5.67 -2.94 11.29
N LEU A 143 -6.65 -3.20 10.42
CA LEU A 143 -6.71 -4.38 9.57
C LEU A 143 -6.87 -3.99 8.12
N TYR A 144 -6.39 -4.87 7.25
CA TYR A 144 -6.60 -4.80 5.81
C TYR A 144 -8.09 -4.92 5.54
N ASP A 145 -8.66 -3.95 4.82
CA ASP A 145 -10.08 -4.01 4.45
C ASP A 145 -10.28 -4.93 3.26
N ASP A 146 -10.72 -6.16 3.56
CA ASP A 146 -11.18 -7.20 2.63
C ASP A 146 -12.69 -7.48 2.77
N LEU A 147 -13.44 -6.63 3.49
CA LEU A 147 -14.87 -6.84 3.81
C LEU A 147 -15.76 -6.89 2.55
N ASN A 148 -15.28 -6.29 1.46
CA ASN A 148 -15.97 -6.23 0.17
C ASN A 148 -15.09 -6.77 -0.97
N ALA A 149 -14.19 -7.71 -0.69
CA ALA A 149 -13.27 -8.27 -1.69
C ALA A 149 -13.98 -8.90 -2.91
N HIS A 150 -15.26 -9.27 -2.77
CA HIS A 150 -16.10 -9.80 -3.83
C HIS A 150 -16.67 -8.74 -4.78
N SER A 151 -16.54 -7.45 -4.48
CA SER A 151 -17.09 -6.35 -5.28
C SER A 151 -16.22 -6.04 -6.51
N ASP A 152 -16.85 -5.79 -7.66
CA ASP A 152 -16.15 -5.46 -8.92
C ASP A 152 -15.22 -4.23 -8.83
N GLY A 153 -15.54 -3.29 -7.95
CA GLY A 153 -14.76 -2.07 -7.73
C GLY A 153 -13.74 -2.17 -6.60
N PHE A 154 -13.56 -3.36 -6.04
CA PHE A 154 -12.65 -3.56 -4.92
C PHE A 154 -11.19 -3.36 -5.35
N PHE A 155 -10.44 -2.76 -4.43
CA PHE A 155 -9.00 -2.64 -4.51
C PHE A 155 -8.48 -2.48 -3.09
N ASN A 156 -7.23 -2.89 -2.88
CA ASN A 156 -6.44 -2.42 -1.76
C ASN A 156 -4.98 -2.21 -2.18
N ASN A 157 -4.18 -1.64 -1.27
CA ASN A 157 -2.74 -1.37 -1.42
C ASN A 157 -2.31 -1.06 -2.86
N ALA A 158 -2.86 -0.01 -3.43
CA ALA A 158 -2.58 0.40 -4.80
C ALA A 158 -1.42 1.39 -4.83
N PHE A 159 -0.29 0.96 -5.39
CA PHE A 159 0.92 1.76 -5.59
C PHE A 159 0.96 2.28 -7.02
N VAL A 160 1.03 3.60 -7.16
CA VAL A 160 1.09 4.28 -8.46
C VAL A 160 2.29 5.21 -8.46
N GLY A 161 3.21 5.01 -9.41
CA GLY A 161 4.43 5.80 -9.41
C GLY A 161 5.36 5.52 -10.58
N TYR A 162 6.65 5.65 -10.30
CA TYR A 162 7.71 5.43 -11.26
C TYR A 162 8.90 4.73 -10.63
N TRP A 163 9.65 4.04 -11.46
CA TRP A 163 10.98 3.54 -11.18
C TRP A 163 12.01 4.34 -11.97
N LYS A 164 13.13 4.71 -11.34
CA LYS A 164 14.26 5.38 -11.99
C LYS A 164 15.54 4.62 -11.68
N GLY A 165 16.20 4.08 -12.71
CA GLY A 165 17.50 3.43 -12.57
C GLY A 165 18.57 4.41 -12.09
N TYR A 166 19.51 3.97 -11.26
CA TYR A 166 20.54 4.87 -10.71
C TYR A 166 21.46 5.43 -11.80
N ASN A 167 21.72 4.63 -12.84
CA ASN A 167 22.57 5.00 -13.98
C ASN A 167 21.75 5.45 -15.19
N SER A 168 20.45 5.74 -15.02
CA SER A 168 19.56 6.13 -16.10
C SER A 168 18.98 7.51 -15.87
N GLN A 169 18.90 8.31 -16.93
CA GLN A 169 18.21 9.60 -16.91
C GLN A 169 16.69 9.44 -17.03
N PHE A 170 16.21 8.29 -17.51
CA PHE A 170 14.79 8.06 -17.79
C PHE A 170 14.05 7.43 -16.61
N LYS A 171 12.82 7.90 -16.40
CA LYS A 171 11.86 7.30 -15.47
C LYS A 171 10.94 6.35 -16.24
N LYS A 172 10.61 5.21 -15.63
CA LYS A 172 9.62 4.25 -16.12
C LYS A 172 8.39 4.32 -15.25
N LYS A 173 7.19 4.47 -15.83
CA LYS A 173 5.94 4.29 -15.07
C LYS A 173 5.96 2.91 -14.42
N CYS A 174 5.60 2.83 -13.15
CA CYS A 174 5.65 1.60 -12.38
C CYS A 174 4.48 1.59 -11.40
N ASN A 175 3.53 0.70 -11.64
CA ASN A 175 2.32 0.57 -10.83
C ASN A 175 2.21 -0.88 -10.37
N TRP A 176 1.80 -1.09 -9.13
CA TRP A 176 1.46 -2.40 -8.62
C TRP A 176 0.39 -2.31 -7.54
N GLY A 177 -0.28 -3.41 -7.26
CA GLY A 177 -1.22 -3.48 -6.15
C GLY A 177 -1.60 -4.91 -5.85
N ASP A 178 -2.40 -5.07 -4.81
CA ASP A 178 -2.90 -6.38 -4.41
C ASP A 178 -3.95 -6.88 -5.41
N PHE A 179 -4.08 -8.20 -5.51
CA PHE A 179 -5.04 -8.88 -6.37
C PHE A 179 -6.42 -8.70 -5.81
N ARG A 180 -7.30 -8.12 -6.64
CA ARG A 180 -8.67 -7.70 -6.31
C ARG A 180 -8.71 -7.15 -4.91
#